data_AF-A0A7V9KDZ5-F1
#
_entry.id   AF-A0A7V9KDZ5-F1
#
_cell.length_a   1.000
_cell.length_b   1.000
_cell.length_c   1.000
_cell.angle_alpha   90.00
_cell.angle_beta   90.00
_cell.angle_gamma   90.00
#
_symmetry.space_group_name_H-M   'P 1'
#
loop_
_entity.id
_entity.type
_entity.pdbx_description
1 polymer ?
#
loop_
_entity_poly.entity_id
_entity_poly.type
_entity_poly.pdbx_seq_one_letter_code
_entity_poly.pdbx_strand_id
1 'polypeptide(L)'
;MLSRIGDLAAARPKRTLLALLAFLLLAGVLGGPVAGLLSTSGGFTSKDSGSQRAVDRIEAATGSQAAPGVVLLVATPQGAGSPTAA
;
A
#
# COMPACT_ATOMS: atom_id res chain seq x y z
N MET A 1 14.71 37.06 12.50
CA MET A 1 13.51 36.18 12.58
C MET A 1 13.93 34.73 12.78
N LEU A 2 14.68 34.12 11.85
CA LEU A 2 15.17 32.74 11.96
C LEU A 2 16.07 32.50 13.19
N SER A 3 16.91 33.49 13.53
CA SER A 3 17.75 33.50 14.74
C SER A 3 16.95 33.41 16.04
N ARG A 4 15.81 34.10 16.15
CA ARG A 4 14.95 34.03 17.35
C ARG A 4 14.28 32.66 17.50
N ILE A 5 13.95 31.98 16.41
CA ILE A 5 13.39 30.62 16.45
C ILE A 5 14.47 29.63 16.90
N GLY A 6 15.70 29.80 16.38
CA GLY A 6 16.87 29.03 16.82
C GLY A 6 17.17 29.21 18.31
N ASP A 7 17.17 30.45 18.80
CA ASP A 7 17.41 30.74 20.21
C ASP A 7 16.30 30.18 21.11
N LEU A 8 15.02 30.26 20.69
CA LEU A 8 13.91 29.65 21.43
C LEU A 8 14.02 28.12 21.48
N ALA A 9 14.40 27.50 20.36
CA ALA A 9 14.57 26.05 20.28
C ALA A 9 15.76 25.57 21.12
N ALA A 10 16.85 26.36 21.14
CA ALA A 10 18.07 26.10 21.91
C ALA A 10 17.93 26.44 23.41
N ALA A 11 17.01 27.33 23.80
CA ALA A 11 16.81 27.71 25.19
C ALA A 11 16.24 26.58 26.07
N ARG A 12 15.47 25.64 25.48
CA ARG A 12 14.88 24.49 26.20
C ARG A 12 14.87 23.21 25.37
N PRO A 13 16.04 22.68 24.97
CA PRO A 13 16.17 21.67 23.92
C PRO A 13 15.39 20.38 24.21
N LYS A 14 15.36 19.93 25.48
CA LYS A 14 14.59 18.74 25.88
C LYS A 14 13.09 18.92 25.69
N ARG A 15 12.53 20.11 26.00
CA ARG A 15 11.09 20.37 25.83
C ARG A 15 10.72 20.49 24.36
N THR A 16 11.57 21.13 23.56
CA THR A 16 11.38 21.26 22.11
C THR A 16 11.38 19.90 21.43
N LEU A 17 12.33 19.02 21.79
CA LEU A 17 12.38 17.65 21.30
C LEU A 17 11.14 16.84 21.71
N LEU A 18 10.68 16.96 22.96
CA LEU A 18 9.51 16.24 23.43
C LEU A 18 8.23 16.71 22.73
N ALA A 19 8.10 18.01 22.47
CA ALA A 19 7.01 18.58 21.69
C ALA A 19 7.02 18.09 20.23
N LEU A 20 8.19 18.05 19.58
CA LEU A 20 8.35 17.50 18.24
C LEU A 20 8.00 16.01 18.19
N LEU A 21 8.49 15.22 19.15
CA LEU A 21 8.17 13.81 19.24
C LEU A 21 6.65 13.59 19.41
N ALA A 22 6.02 14.34 20.31
CA ALA A 22 4.58 14.28 20.51
C ALA A 22 3.82 14.64 19.22
N PHE A 23 4.25 15.67 18.51
CA PHE A 23 3.66 16.05 17.22
C PHE A 23 3.82 14.95 16.17
N LEU A 24 5.01 14.35 16.05
CA LEU A 24 5.24 13.23 15.12
C LEU A 24 4.34 12.03 15.45
N LEU A 25 4.21 11.68 16.73
CA LEU A 25 3.32 10.60 17.16
C LEU A 25 1.87 10.92 16.81
N LEU A 26 1.42 12.15 17.07
CA LEU A 26 0.06 12.59 16.75
C LEU A 26 -0.20 12.51 15.24
N ALA A 27 0.73 13.03 14.45
CA ALA A 27 0.66 12.98 12.99
C ALA A 27 0.70 11.54 12.46
N GLY A 28 1.49 10.66 13.08
CA GLY A 28 1.54 9.24 12.76
C GLY A 28 0.24 8.51 13.07
N VAL A 29 -0.40 8.80 14.21
CA VAL A 29 -1.68 8.18 14.59
C VAL A 29 -2.83 8.67 13.71
N LEU A 30 -2.89 9.97 13.42
CA LEU A 30 -3.95 10.55 12.60
C LEU A 30 -3.74 10.29 11.09
N GLY A 31 -2.49 10.36 10.63
CA GLY A 31 -2.12 10.23 9.22
C GLY A 31 -1.77 8.80 8.79
N GLY A 32 -1.36 7.93 9.73
CA GLY A 32 -1.03 6.53 9.46
C GLY A 32 -2.15 5.75 8.72
N PRO A 33 -3.44 5.90 9.11
CA PRO A 33 -4.54 5.27 8.40
C PRO A 33 -4.63 5.67 6.91
N VAL A 34 -4.20 6.88 6.55
CA VAL A 34 -4.23 7.37 5.16
C VAL A 34 -3.32 6.54 4.25
N ALA A 35 -2.21 6.02 4.77
CA ALA A 35 -1.32 5.14 4.01
C ALA A 35 -2.03 3.87 3.52
N GLY A 36 -2.96 3.32 4.32
CA GLY A 36 -3.75 2.14 3.94
C GLY A 36 -4.80 2.43 2.87
N LEU A 37 -5.34 3.64 2.84
CA LEU A 37 -6.34 4.05 1.83
C LEU A 37 -5.72 4.13 0.42
N LEU A 38 -4.43 4.47 0.34
CA LEU A 38 -3.66 4.53 -0.91
C LEU A 38 -3.41 3.14 -1.53
N SER A 39 -3.52 2.06 -0.76
CA SER A 39 -3.33 0.69 -1.26
C SER A 39 -4.51 0.14 -2.05
N THR A 40 -5.54 0.95 -2.31
CA THR A 40 -6.69 0.53 -3.14
C THR A 40 -6.23 0.28 -4.57
N SER A 41 -6.16 -0.99 -4.97
CA SER A 41 -6.03 -1.39 -6.36
C SER A 41 -7.24 -0.87 -7.15
N GLY A 42 -7.01 -0.21 -8.28
CA GLY A 42 -8.10 0.27 -9.13
C GLY A 42 -8.06 1.76 -9.51
N GLY A 43 -6.96 2.47 -9.26
CA GLY A 43 -6.81 3.89 -9.67
C GLY A 43 -6.94 4.18 -11.18
N PHE A 44 -6.96 3.14 -12.01
CA PHE A 44 -7.14 3.22 -13.47
C PHE A 44 -8.50 2.70 -13.96
N THR A 45 -9.39 2.25 -13.06
CA THR A 45 -10.75 1.81 -13.39
C THR A 45 -11.77 2.67 -12.65
N SER A 46 -12.88 3.01 -13.32
CA SER A 46 -14.00 3.64 -12.63
C SER A 46 -14.79 2.55 -11.91
N LYS A 47 -14.91 2.70 -10.58
CA LYS A 47 -15.71 1.82 -9.71
C LYS A 47 -17.15 1.61 -10.19
N ASP A 48 -17.71 2.59 -10.89
CA ASP A 48 -19.08 2.57 -11.38
C ASP A 48 -19.19 2.16 -12.86
N SER A 49 -18.11 1.67 -13.47
CA SER A 49 -18.12 1.19 -14.85
C SER A 49 -18.92 -0.11 -15.00
N GLY A 50 -19.57 -0.29 -16.15
CA GLY A 50 -20.32 -1.52 -16.45
C GLY A 50 -19.44 -2.77 -16.49
N SER A 51 -18.18 -2.62 -16.92
CA SER A 51 -17.18 -3.69 -16.92
C SER A 51 -16.78 -4.10 -15.51
N GLN A 52 -16.57 -3.16 -14.58
CA GLN A 52 -16.25 -3.50 -13.19
C GLN A 52 -17.39 -4.27 -12.53
N ARG A 53 -18.64 -3.81 -12.71
CA ARG A 53 -19.82 -4.53 -12.21
C ARG A 53 -19.98 -5.94 -12.79
N ALA A 54 -19.57 -6.15 -14.04
CA ALA A 54 -19.61 -7.48 -14.66
C ALA A 54 -18.59 -8.42 -14.00
N VAL A 55 -17.37 -7.94 -13.74
CA VAL A 55 -16.35 -8.68 -12.99
C VAL A 55 -16.86 -9.05 -11.60
N ASP A 56 -17.37 -8.07 -10.84
CA ASP A 56 -17.86 -8.31 -9.48
C ASP A 56 -18.96 -9.37 -9.42
N ARG A 57 -19.86 -9.41 -10.42
CA ARG A 57 -20.90 -10.44 -10.53
C ARG A 57 -20.35 -11.81 -10.85
N ILE A 58 -19.36 -11.89 -11.74
CA ILE A 58 -18.70 -13.16 -12.08
C ILE A 58 -17.96 -13.70 -10.85
N GLU A 59 -17.18 -12.87 -10.16
CA GLU A 59 -16.45 -13.29 -8.96
C GLU A 59 -17.42 -13.73 -7.84
N ALA A 60 -18.50 -12.97 -7.62
CA ALA A 60 -19.52 -13.34 -6.63
C ALA A 60 -20.23 -14.66 -6.95
N ALA A 61 -20.44 -14.96 -8.23
CA ALA A 61 -21.08 -16.22 -8.66
C ALA A 61 -20.12 -17.41 -8.63
N THR A 62 -18.83 -17.20 -8.88
CA THR A 62 -17.85 -18.27 -9.07
C THR A 62 -17.00 -18.52 -7.82
N GLY A 63 -16.95 -17.56 -6.89
CA GLY A 63 -16.03 -17.57 -5.75
C GLY A 63 -14.55 -17.48 -6.14
N SER A 64 -14.26 -17.21 -7.42
CA SER A 64 -12.91 -17.12 -7.98
C SER A 64 -12.63 -15.68 -8.40
N GLN A 65 -11.44 -15.19 -8.08
CA GLN A 65 -10.99 -13.87 -8.49
C GLN A 65 -10.63 -13.85 -9.98
N ALA A 66 -10.99 -12.79 -10.70
CA ALA A 66 -10.75 -12.65 -12.13
C ALA A 66 -9.26 -12.44 -12.46
N ALA A 67 -8.50 -11.85 -11.52
CA ALA A 67 -7.06 -11.65 -11.66
C ALA A 67 -6.29 -12.81 -11.01
N PRO A 68 -5.23 -13.33 -11.65
CA PRO A 68 -4.37 -14.32 -11.04
C PRO A 68 -3.60 -13.69 -9.87
N GLY A 69 -3.60 -14.35 -8.71
CA GLY A 69 -2.87 -13.85 -7.53
C GLY A 69 -1.35 -13.90 -7.69
N VAL A 70 -0.84 -14.98 -8.31
CA VAL A 70 0.58 -15.17 -8.59
C VAL A 70 0.73 -15.86 -9.94
N VAL A 71 1.62 -15.35 -10.79
CA VAL A 71 2.03 -15.98 -12.05
C VAL A 71 3.54 -16.24 -11.99
N LEU A 72 3.94 -17.51 -12.14
CA LEU A 72 5.33 -17.93 -12.12
C LEU A 72 5.75 -18.34 -13.52
N LEU A 73 6.81 -17.73 -14.03
CA LEU A 73 7.46 -18.18 -15.26
C LEU A 73 8.50 -19.24 -14.91
N VAL A 74 8.23 -20.49 -15.30
CA VAL A 74 9.17 -21.60 -15.11
C VAL A 74 9.83 -21.93 -16.44
N ALA A 75 11.16 -21.88 -16.47
CA ALA A 75 11.92 -22.35 -17.63
C ALA A 75 12.02 -23.88 -17.58
N THR A 76 11.42 -24.55 -18.57
CA THR A 76 11.50 -26.01 -18.72
C THR A 76 12.29 -26.34 -19.99
N PRO A 77 13.61 -26.60 -19.92
CA PRO A 77 14.43 -26.84 -21.11
C PRO A 77 13.96 -28.02 -21.97
N GLN A 78 13.32 -29.00 -21.35
CA GLN A 78 12.81 -30.21 -22.01
C GLN A 78 11.29 -30.16 -22.32
N GLY A 79 10.61 -29.08 -21.92
CA GLY A 79 9.15 -28.91 -22.03
C GLY A 79 8.38 -29.21 -20.74
N ALA A 80 7.16 -28.66 -20.61
CA ALA A 80 6.34 -28.79 -19.41
C ALA A 80 5.71 -30.19 -19.21
N GLY A 81 5.79 -31.06 -20.22
CA GLY A 81 5.21 -32.41 -20.22
C GLY A 81 6.23 -33.54 -20.33
N SER A 82 7.53 -33.25 -20.19
CA SER A 82 8.56 -34.29 -20.25
C SER A 82 8.37 -35.25 -19.05
N PRO A 83 8.31 -36.58 -19.27
CA PRO A 83 8.32 -37.52 -18.16
C PRO A 83 9.57 -37.27 -17.31
N THR A 84 9.40 -37.10 -16.00
CA THR A 84 10.54 -37.07 -15.07
C THR A 84 11.30 -38.39 -15.25
N ALA A 85 12.51 -38.33 -15.78
CA ALA A 85 13.40 -39.49 -15.79
C ALA A 85 13.68 -39.86 -14.32
N ALA A 86 13.29 -41.09 -13.96
CA ALA A 86 13.52 -41.68 -12.65
C ALA A 86 15.02 -41.89 -12.38
#